data_AF-A0A6I7ZC62-F1
#
_entry.id   AF-A0A6I7ZC62-F1
#
_cell.length_a   1.000
_cell.length_b   1.000
_cell.length_c   1.000
_cell.angle_alpha   90.00
_cell.angle_beta   90.00
_cell.angle_gamma   90.00
#
_symmetry.space_group_name_H-M   'P 1'
#
loop_
_entity.id
_entity.type
_entity.pdbx_description
1 polymer ?
#
loop_
_entity_poly.entity_id
_entity_poly.type
_entity_poly.pdbx_seq_one_letter_code
_entity_poly.pdbx_strand_id
1 'polypeptide(L)'
;MQKYTSKVQEVEEARRKADDDLLAAEAEVDADRYNNAKNAIWSADHAKELYLKQQTKLKQERLVTKAEYNQLLKEITQSANETHEEQNDRAAALVAELRNISDESSQTWDQANKLMRLLQREVYKEPEGNIPNGDGTTTWSSNKEYKNFDTVHNFYQSKISGTSLAKRSGEKKEPATASSYWG
;
A
#
# COMPACT_ATOMS: atom_id res chain seq x y z
N MET A 1 6.86 15.99 -26.35
CA MET A 1 5.46 16.46 -26.46
C MET A 1 5.31 17.96 -26.21
N GLN A 2 5.68 18.45 -25.02
CA GLN A 2 5.57 19.87 -24.63
C GLN A 2 6.31 20.85 -25.56
N LYS A 3 7.47 20.45 -26.09
CA LYS A 3 8.24 21.22 -27.10
C LYS A 3 7.44 21.56 -28.36
N TYR A 4 6.66 20.60 -28.90
CA TYR A 4 5.88 20.84 -30.13
C TYR A 4 4.57 21.60 -29.85
N THR A 5 3.98 21.41 -28.66
CA THR A 5 2.82 22.22 -28.23
C THR A 5 3.18 23.70 -28.13
N SER A 6 4.32 24.02 -27.52
CA SER A 6 4.84 25.40 -27.46
C SER A 6 5.14 25.96 -28.85
N LYS A 7 5.73 25.17 -29.76
CA LYS A 7 5.98 25.61 -31.15
C LYS A 7 4.70 25.87 -31.96
N VAL A 8 3.63 25.10 -31.73
CA VAL A 8 2.32 25.37 -32.35
C VAL A 8 1.72 26.68 -31.82
N GLN A 9 1.83 26.94 -30.52
CA GLN A 9 1.36 28.20 -29.91
C GLN A 9 2.12 29.42 -30.44
N GLU A 10 3.45 29.35 -30.51
CA GLU A 10 4.29 30.43 -31.08
C GLU A 10 3.88 30.77 -32.51
N VAL A 11 3.59 29.75 -33.32
CA VAL A 11 3.18 29.93 -34.72
C VAL A 11 1.76 30.48 -34.83
N GLU A 12 0.83 30.08 -33.95
CA GLU A 12 -0.51 30.66 -33.89
C GLU A 12 -0.51 32.13 -33.48
N GLU A 13 0.37 32.52 -32.56
CA GLU A 13 0.57 33.93 -32.19
C GLU A 13 1.18 34.73 -33.34
N ALA A 14 2.16 34.18 -34.05
CA ALA A 14 2.73 34.81 -35.24
C ALA A 14 1.68 34.98 -36.35
N ARG A 15 0.81 33.99 -36.55
CA ARG A 15 -0.31 34.05 -37.50
C ARG A 15 -1.30 35.15 -37.12
N ARG A 16 -1.70 35.25 -35.84
CA ARG A 16 -2.61 36.32 -35.39
C ARG A 16 -2.04 37.70 -35.64
N LYS A 17 -0.75 37.92 -35.33
CA LYS A 17 -0.08 39.18 -35.63
C LYS A 17 -0.07 39.49 -37.13
N ALA A 18 0.18 38.48 -37.96
CA ALA A 18 0.16 38.64 -39.41
C ALA A 18 -1.26 38.91 -39.96
N ASP A 19 -2.30 38.31 -39.35
CA ASP A 19 -3.71 38.61 -39.66
C ASP A 19 -4.04 40.08 -39.29
N ASP A 20 -3.60 40.57 -38.13
CA ASP A 20 -3.79 41.96 -37.70
C ASP A 20 -3.04 42.95 -38.62
N ASP A 21 -1.80 42.63 -39.01
CA ASP A 21 -1.02 43.44 -39.95
C ASP A 21 -1.62 43.46 -41.36
N LEU A 22 -2.27 42.37 -41.79
CA LEU A 22 -2.98 42.31 -43.05
C LEU A 22 -4.15 43.29 -43.07
N LEU A 23 -4.97 43.31 -41.99
CA LEU A 23 -6.10 44.22 -41.85
C LEU A 23 -5.66 45.69 -41.82
N ALA A 24 -4.55 46.00 -41.14
CA ALA A 24 -3.99 47.34 -41.11
C ALA A 24 -3.50 47.77 -42.51
N ALA A 25 -2.80 46.88 -43.23
CA ALA A 25 -2.34 47.15 -44.59
C ALA A 25 -3.49 47.35 -45.58
N GLU A 26 -4.60 46.62 -45.43
CA GLU A 26 -5.82 46.82 -46.23
C GLU A 26 -6.46 48.20 -45.97
N ALA A 27 -6.51 48.63 -44.71
CA ALA A 27 -7.06 49.94 -44.34
C ALA A 27 -6.20 51.12 -44.84
N GLU A 28 -4.88 50.94 -44.86
CA GLU A 28 -3.90 51.94 -45.30
C GLU A 28 -3.64 51.89 -46.82
N VAL A 29 -4.15 50.87 -47.51
CA VAL A 29 -3.90 50.59 -48.95
C VAL A 29 -2.38 50.44 -49.23
N ASP A 30 -1.67 49.79 -48.32
CA ASP A 30 -0.22 49.52 -48.42
C ASP A 30 0.02 48.13 -49.01
N ALA A 31 0.37 48.09 -50.30
CA ALA A 31 0.58 46.85 -51.04
C ALA A 31 1.79 46.02 -50.55
N ASP A 32 2.85 46.67 -50.09
CA ASP A 32 4.06 45.96 -49.63
C ASP A 32 3.80 45.31 -48.27
N ARG A 33 3.18 46.06 -47.35
CA ARG A 33 2.78 45.53 -46.04
C ARG A 33 1.75 44.41 -46.20
N TYR A 34 0.83 44.54 -47.14
CA TYR A 34 -0.16 43.51 -47.46
C TYR A 34 0.48 42.20 -47.93
N ASN A 35 1.41 42.29 -48.88
CA ASN A 35 2.11 41.11 -49.41
C ASN A 35 2.97 40.42 -48.34
N ASN A 36 3.63 41.21 -47.49
CA ASN A 36 4.42 40.69 -46.38
C ASN A 36 3.54 39.96 -45.35
N ALA A 37 2.39 40.52 -45.01
CA ALA A 37 1.44 39.90 -44.09
C ALA A 37 0.90 38.57 -44.65
N LYS A 38 0.55 38.49 -45.94
CA LYS A 38 0.14 37.22 -46.58
C LYS A 38 1.23 36.15 -46.58
N ASN A 39 2.48 36.54 -46.86
CA ASN A 39 3.61 35.61 -46.83
C ASN A 39 3.89 35.11 -45.40
N ALA A 40 3.70 35.96 -44.39
CA ALA A 40 3.83 35.60 -42.99
C ALA A 40 2.72 34.62 -42.55
N ILE A 41 1.46 34.85 -42.97
CA ILE A 41 0.34 33.90 -42.73
C ILE A 41 0.64 32.55 -43.38
N TRP A 42 1.04 32.54 -44.65
CA TRP A 42 1.39 31.31 -45.38
C TRP A 42 2.51 30.52 -44.70
N SER A 43 3.57 31.22 -44.28
CA SER A 43 4.70 30.61 -43.58
C SER A 43 4.28 30.04 -42.22
N ALA A 44 3.41 30.74 -41.49
CA ALA A 44 2.88 30.28 -40.22
C ALA A 44 2.01 29.04 -40.39
N ASP A 45 1.11 29.01 -41.37
CA ASP A 45 0.24 27.84 -41.60
C ASP A 45 1.05 26.58 -41.95
N HIS A 46 2.07 26.69 -42.80
CA HIS A 46 2.95 25.55 -43.12
C HIS A 46 3.83 25.12 -41.95
N ALA A 47 4.35 26.06 -41.15
CA ALA A 47 5.09 25.71 -39.94
C ALA A 47 4.20 24.97 -38.92
N LYS A 48 2.94 25.41 -38.76
CA LYS A 48 1.95 24.75 -37.90
C LYS A 48 1.65 23.34 -38.39
N GLU A 49 1.44 23.15 -39.69
CA GLU A 49 1.23 21.83 -40.31
C GLU A 49 2.40 20.88 -40.02
N LEU A 50 3.63 21.34 -40.19
CA LEU A 50 4.84 20.55 -39.89
C LEU A 50 4.89 20.12 -38.41
N TYR A 51 4.65 21.05 -37.48
CA TYR A 51 4.69 20.76 -36.05
C TYR A 51 3.57 19.82 -35.61
N LEU A 52 2.37 19.94 -36.17
CA LEU A 52 1.27 19.02 -35.92
C LEU A 52 1.56 17.62 -36.47
N LYS A 53 2.16 17.50 -37.66
CA LYS A 53 2.59 16.20 -38.21
C LYS A 53 3.63 15.53 -37.30
N GLN A 54 4.62 16.27 -36.82
CA GLN A 54 5.65 15.72 -35.94
C GLN A 54 5.11 15.35 -34.55
N GLN A 55 4.18 16.13 -34.00
CA GLN A 55 3.49 15.77 -32.75
C GLN A 55 2.65 14.50 -32.92
N THR A 56 1.94 14.37 -34.04
CA THR A 56 1.13 13.19 -34.37
C THR A 56 2.02 11.96 -34.53
N LYS A 57 3.15 12.10 -35.20
CA LYS A 57 4.17 11.06 -35.33
C LYS A 57 4.66 10.57 -33.96
N LEU A 58 4.99 11.48 -33.04
CA LEU A 58 5.39 11.11 -31.67
C LEU A 58 4.28 10.49 -30.81
N LYS A 59 3.02 10.82 -31.09
CA LYS A 59 1.85 10.20 -30.42
C LYS A 59 1.56 8.80 -30.96
N GLN A 60 1.80 8.56 -32.25
CA GLN A 60 1.38 7.34 -32.94
C GLN A 60 2.53 6.33 -33.12
N GLU A 61 3.78 6.79 -33.21
CA GLU A 61 4.94 5.91 -33.31
C GLU A 61 5.36 5.36 -31.96
N ARG A 62 5.72 4.08 -31.97
CA ARG A 62 6.26 3.40 -30.80
C ARG A 62 7.63 4.00 -30.48
N LEU A 63 7.77 4.59 -29.29
CA LEU A 63 9.01 5.23 -28.83
C LEU A 63 10.13 4.20 -28.55
N VAL A 64 9.74 2.96 -28.30
CA VAL A 64 10.64 1.83 -28.06
C VAL A 64 10.16 0.62 -28.84
N THR A 65 11.08 -0.28 -29.16
CA THR A 65 10.75 -1.57 -29.76
C THR A 65 9.95 -2.44 -28.78
N LYS A 66 9.26 -3.47 -29.31
CA LYS A 66 8.54 -4.43 -28.45
C LYS A 66 9.48 -5.18 -27.49
N ALA A 67 10.72 -5.42 -27.91
CA ALA A 67 11.74 -6.06 -27.08
C ALA A 67 12.15 -5.16 -25.91
N GLU A 68 12.47 -3.90 -26.17
CA GLU A 68 12.80 -2.91 -25.12
C GLU A 68 11.65 -2.69 -24.16
N TYR A 69 10.41 -2.61 -24.66
CA TYR A 69 9.22 -2.54 -23.81
C TYR A 69 9.11 -3.73 -22.85
N ASN A 70 9.26 -4.96 -23.35
CA ASN A 70 9.18 -6.16 -22.52
C ASN A 70 10.33 -6.22 -21.51
N GLN A 71 11.52 -5.75 -21.89
CA GLN A 71 12.68 -5.66 -21.00
C GLN A 71 12.43 -4.65 -19.86
N LEU A 72 11.93 -3.45 -20.18
CA LEU A 72 11.57 -2.44 -19.18
C LEU A 72 10.48 -2.95 -18.22
N LEU A 73 9.47 -3.66 -18.73
CA LEU A 73 8.45 -4.29 -17.87
C LEU A 73 9.07 -5.28 -16.88
N LYS A 74 10.01 -6.11 -17.36
CA LYS A 74 10.72 -7.08 -16.52
C LYS A 74 11.54 -6.37 -15.45
N GLU A 75 12.29 -5.34 -15.81
CA GLU A 75 13.11 -4.55 -14.88
C GLU A 75 12.26 -3.86 -13.82
N ILE A 76 11.15 -3.22 -14.21
CA ILE A 76 10.21 -2.60 -13.27
C ILE A 76 9.65 -3.62 -12.29
N THR A 77 9.23 -4.79 -12.78
CA THR A 77 8.64 -5.85 -11.95
C THR A 77 9.69 -6.43 -11.00
N GLN A 78 10.91 -6.65 -11.49
CA GLN A 78 12.00 -7.16 -10.67
C GLN A 78 12.35 -6.19 -9.54
N SER A 79 12.52 -4.90 -9.84
CA SER A 79 12.83 -3.87 -8.84
C SER A 79 11.72 -3.72 -7.79
N ALA A 80 10.45 -3.78 -8.22
CA ALA A 80 9.32 -3.75 -7.30
C ALA A 80 9.29 -4.99 -6.38
N ASN A 81 9.57 -6.18 -6.94
CA ASN A 81 9.65 -7.41 -6.15
C ASN A 81 10.77 -7.36 -5.12
N GLU A 82 11.97 -6.91 -5.51
CA GLU A 82 13.10 -6.73 -4.59
C GLU A 82 12.73 -5.79 -3.43
N THR A 83 12.07 -4.68 -3.74
CA THR A 83 11.57 -3.73 -2.73
C THR A 83 10.53 -4.37 -1.79
N HIS A 84 9.60 -5.15 -2.33
CA HIS A 84 8.62 -5.87 -1.52
C HIS A 84 9.25 -6.95 -0.64
N GLU A 85 10.28 -7.64 -1.12
CA GLU A 85 11.01 -8.63 -0.33
C GLU A 85 11.68 -7.98 0.89
N GLU A 86 12.36 -6.83 0.71
CA GLU A 86 12.95 -6.08 1.82
C GLU A 86 11.89 -5.57 2.83
N GLN A 87 10.71 -5.18 2.35
CA GLN A 87 9.59 -4.80 3.22
C GLN A 87 9.04 -6.00 4.00
N ASN A 88 8.91 -7.15 3.33
CA ASN A 88 8.44 -8.39 3.94
C ASN A 88 9.41 -8.91 5.00
N ASP A 89 10.72 -8.78 4.80
CA ASP A 89 11.73 -9.14 5.81
C ASP A 89 11.63 -8.27 7.05
N ARG A 90 11.48 -6.94 6.88
CA ARG A 90 11.27 -6.03 8.01
C ARG A 90 9.96 -6.33 8.75
N ALA A 91 8.88 -6.60 8.03
CA ALA A 91 7.62 -6.98 8.64
C ALA A 91 7.70 -8.32 9.38
N ALA A 92 8.41 -9.30 8.83
CA ALA A 92 8.63 -10.59 9.47
C ALA A 92 9.44 -10.46 10.77
N ALA A 93 10.43 -9.56 10.82
CA ALA A 93 11.17 -9.27 12.06
C ALA A 93 10.26 -8.72 13.16
N LEU A 94 9.37 -7.77 12.83
CA LEU A 94 8.37 -7.25 13.78
C LEU A 94 7.38 -8.33 14.24
N VAL A 95 6.98 -9.24 13.35
CA VAL A 95 6.13 -10.37 13.72
C VAL A 95 6.86 -11.34 14.65
N ALA A 96 8.17 -11.54 14.48
CA ALA A 96 8.98 -12.35 15.40
C ALA A 96 9.03 -11.72 16.80
N GLU A 97 9.21 -10.40 16.90
CA GLU A 97 9.17 -9.68 18.18
C GLU A 97 7.79 -9.80 18.83
N LEU A 98 6.72 -9.61 18.06
CA LEU A 98 5.35 -9.76 18.55
C LEU A 98 5.07 -11.18 19.06
N ARG A 99 5.65 -12.21 18.43
CA ARG A 99 5.55 -13.59 18.91
C ARG A 99 6.17 -13.74 20.30
N ASN A 100 7.36 -13.18 20.53
CA ASN A 100 8.01 -13.26 21.84
C ASN A 100 7.13 -12.60 22.93
N ILE A 101 6.52 -11.45 22.64
CA ILE A 101 5.59 -10.78 23.57
C ILE A 101 4.32 -11.63 23.78
N SER A 102 3.84 -12.31 22.75
CA SER A 102 2.73 -13.27 22.88
C SER A 102 3.07 -14.42 23.82
N ASP A 103 4.30 -14.95 23.75
CA ASP A 103 4.76 -16.04 24.62
C ASP A 103 4.89 -15.56 26.08
N GLU A 104 5.45 -14.37 26.31
CA GLU A 104 5.49 -13.72 27.63
C GLU A 104 4.08 -13.47 28.20
N SER A 105 3.15 -13.05 27.34
CA SER A 105 1.75 -12.85 27.70
C SER A 105 1.08 -14.16 28.13
N SER A 106 1.42 -15.29 27.50
CA SER A 106 0.95 -16.62 27.89
C SER A 106 1.54 -17.04 29.24
N GLN A 107 2.85 -16.85 29.44
CA GLN A 107 3.52 -17.14 30.71
C GLN A 107 2.95 -16.33 31.88
N THR A 108 2.57 -15.08 31.64
CA THR A 108 1.91 -14.23 32.65
C THR A 108 0.58 -14.84 33.09
N TRP A 109 -0.21 -15.36 32.15
CA TRP A 109 -1.46 -16.06 32.44
C TRP A 109 -1.19 -17.33 33.28
N ASP A 110 -0.19 -18.13 32.92
CA ASP A 110 0.21 -19.33 33.69
C ASP A 110 0.63 -18.98 35.13
N GLN A 111 1.46 -17.94 35.27
CA GLN A 111 1.95 -17.50 36.58
C GLN A 111 0.81 -16.98 37.46
N ALA A 112 -0.10 -16.19 36.90
CA ALA A 112 -1.27 -15.70 37.63
C ALA A 112 -2.13 -16.86 38.15
N ASN A 113 -2.44 -17.85 37.30
CA ASN A 113 -3.20 -19.03 37.71
C ASN A 113 -2.48 -19.86 38.77
N LYS A 114 -1.16 -20.03 38.64
CA LYS A 114 -0.35 -20.72 39.66
C LYS A 114 -0.42 -20.01 41.02
N LEU A 115 -0.28 -18.68 41.03
CA LEU A 115 -0.37 -17.88 42.25
C LEU A 115 -1.78 -17.91 42.85
N MET A 116 -2.82 -17.81 42.04
CA MET A 116 -4.22 -17.93 42.49
C MET A 116 -4.47 -19.29 43.14
N ARG A 117 -3.99 -20.38 42.53
CA ARG A 117 -4.11 -21.72 43.09
C ARG A 117 -3.36 -21.86 44.43
N LEU A 118 -2.12 -21.37 44.51
CA LEU A 118 -1.33 -21.39 45.75
C LEU A 118 -2.06 -20.61 46.86
N LEU A 119 -2.56 -19.41 46.56
CA LEU A 119 -3.32 -18.60 47.51
C LEU A 119 -4.58 -19.34 47.99
N GLN A 120 -5.34 -19.92 47.07
CA GLN A 120 -6.60 -20.58 47.36
C GLN A 120 -6.42 -21.87 48.18
N ARG A 121 -5.54 -22.76 47.73
CA ARG A 121 -5.45 -24.14 48.25
C ARG A 121 -4.40 -24.32 49.34
N GLU A 122 -3.29 -23.59 49.27
CA GLU A 122 -2.18 -23.77 50.23
C GLU A 122 -2.24 -22.74 51.36
N VAL A 123 -2.51 -21.47 51.04
CA VAL A 123 -2.50 -20.37 52.02
C VAL A 123 -3.84 -20.26 52.74
N TYR A 124 -4.93 -20.04 51.99
CA TYR A 124 -6.28 -19.91 52.57
C TYR A 124 -6.91 -21.28 52.90
N LYS A 125 -6.45 -22.34 52.23
CA LYS A 125 -6.94 -23.72 52.39
C LYS A 125 -8.44 -23.84 52.18
N GLU A 126 -8.93 -23.20 51.11
CA GLU A 126 -10.34 -23.30 50.73
C GLU A 126 -10.68 -24.76 50.42
N PRO A 127 -11.72 -25.35 51.04
CA PRO A 127 -12.18 -26.69 50.69
C PRO A 127 -12.75 -26.70 49.27
N GLU A 128 -12.59 -27.82 48.57
CA GLU A 128 -13.19 -28.01 47.24
C GLU A 128 -14.59 -28.59 47.38
N GLY A 129 -15.53 -28.08 46.58
CA GLY A 129 -16.92 -28.54 46.56
C GLY A 129 -17.87 -27.66 47.36
N ASN A 130 -18.90 -28.26 47.98
CA ASN A 130 -19.94 -27.50 48.67
C ASN A 130 -19.46 -26.96 50.02
N ILE A 131 -19.46 -25.64 50.16
CA ILE A 131 -19.11 -24.91 51.39
C ILE A 131 -20.38 -24.34 52.02
N PRO A 132 -20.65 -24.56 53.32
CA PRO A 132 -21.79 -23.95 54.01
C PRO A 132 -21.60 -22.45 54.23
N ASN A 133 -22.62 -21.65 53.92
CA ASN A 133 -22.58 -20.18 54.08
C ASN A 133 -23.07 -19.68 55.45
N GLY A 134 -23.48 -20.59 56.34
CA GLY A 134 -23.97 -20.27 57.70
C GLY A 134 -25.44 -19.84 57.77
N ASP A 135 -26.10 -19.57 56.65
CA ASP A 135 -27.53 -19.25 56.51
C ASP A 135 -28.39 -20.46 56.09
N GLY A 136 -27.81 -21.67 56.12
CA GLY A 136 -28.42 -22.90 55.63
C GLY A 136 -28.23 -23.15 54.13
N THR A 137 -27.62 -22.22 53.39
CA THR A 137 -27.26 -22.43 51.97
C THR A 137 -25.83 -22.95 51.82
N THR A 138 -25.52 -23.48 50.64
CA THR A 138 -24.17 -23.90 50.26
C THR A 138 -23.72 -23.20 48.98
N THR A 139 -22.41 -22.95 48.86
CA THR A 139 -21.78 -22.45 47.64
C THR A 139 -20.76 -23.47 47.15
N TRP A 140 -20.74 -23.71 45.83
CA TRP A 140 -19.72 -24.53 45.20
C TRP A 140 -18.42 -23.74 45.04
N SER A 141 -17.32 -24.25 45.61
CA SER A 141 -15.98 -23.70 45.42
C SER A 141 -15.14 -24.59 44.50
N SER A 142 -14.79 -24.04 43.34
CA SER A 142 -13.85 -24.60 42.37
C SER A 142 -12.56 -23.78 42.33
N ASN A 143 -11.56 -24.27 41.59
CA ASN A 143 -10.35 -23.50 41.36
C ASN A 143 -10.69 -22.16 40.68
N LYS A 144 -10.16 -21.07 41.24
CA LYS A 144 -10.27 -19.75 40.64
C LYS A 144 -9.23 -19.62 39.53
N GLU A 145 -9.65 -19.05 38.41
CA GLU A 145 -8.81 -18.85 37.25
C GLU A 145 -8.71 -17.36 36.90
N TYR A 146 -7.53 -16.95 36.46
CA TYR A 146 -7.31 -15.64 35.87
C TYR A 146 -7.94 -15.60 34.48
N LYS A 147 -8.86 -14.67 34.27
CA LYS A 147 -9.61 -14.51 33.01
C LYS A 147 -9.35 -13.13 32.43
N ASN A 148 -8.51 -13.08 31.41
CA ASN A 148 -8.35 -11.92 30.55
C ASN A 148 -8.28 -12.40 29.09
N PHE A 149 -9.22 -11.94 28.27
CA PHE A 149 -9.33 -12.32 26.87
C PHE A 149 -8.61 -11.34 25.94
N ASP A 150 -8.38 -10.10 26.38
CA ASP A 150 -7.73 -9.05 25.58
C ASP A 150 -6.21 -9.06 25.84
N THR A 151 -5.56 -10.13 25.41
CA THR A 151 -4.11 -10.34 25.58
C THR A 151 -3.38 -10.35 24.24
N VAL A 152 -2.08 -10.01 24.28
CA VAL A 152 -1.23 -10.08 23.09
C VAL A 152 -1.15 -11.52 22.57
N HIS A 153 -1.17 -12.51 23.47
CA HIS A 153 -1.26 -13.92 23.10
C HIS A 153 -2.49 -14.20 22.22
N ASN A 154 -3.68 -13.82 22.68
CA ASN A 154 -4.91 -14.07 21.93
C ASN A 154 -4.95 -13.30 20.60
N PHE A 155 -4.42 -12.08 20.57
CA PHE A 155 -4.28 -11.32 19.32
C PHE A 155 -3.35 -12.03 18.32
N TYR A 156 -2.16 -12.44 18.76
CA TYR A 156 -1.19 -13.12 17.92
C TYR A 156 -1.77 -14.42 17.37
N GLN A 157 -2.36 -15.26 18.23
CA GLN A 157 -2.95 -16.53 17.82
C GLN A 157 -4.12 -16.36 16.84
N SER A 158 -4.96 -15.34 17.02
CA SER A 158 -6.15 -15.15 16.18
C SER A 158 -5.89 -14.39 14.86
N LYS A 159 -4.89 -13.51 14.82
CA LYS A 159 -4.67 -12.59 13.69
C LYS A 159 -3.36 -12.81 12.94
N ILE A 160 -2.34 -13.34 13.60
CA ILE A 160 -0.97 -13.36 13.07
C ILE A 160 -0.49 -14.78 12.78
N SER A 161 -0.78 -15.72 13.68
CA SER A 161 -0.39 -17.12 13.54
C SER A 161 -0.83 -17.71 12.20
N GLY A 162 0.07 -18.42 11.52
CA GLY A 162 -0.19 -19.10 10.25
C GLY A 162 -0.21 -18.21 9.00
N THR A 163 -0.10 -16.89 9.14
CA THR A 163 0.03 -15.95 8.01
C THR A 163 1.36 -16.14 7.27
N SER A 164 1.49 -15.55 6.07
CA SER A 164 2.75 -15.59 5.31
C SER A 164 3.90 -14.92 6.05
N LEU A 165 3.63 -13.81 6.75
CA LEU A 165 4.63 -13.09 7.55
C LEU A 165 5.03 -13.86 8.81
N ALA A 166 4.10 -14.55 9.47
CA ALA A 166 4.44 -15.41 10.61
C ALA A 166 5.29 -16.62 10.19
N LYS A 167 4.98 -17.25 9.06
CA LYS A 167 5.83 -18.30 8.49
C LYS A 167 7.23 -17.78 8.15
N ARG A 168 7.31 -16.58 7.55
CA ARG A 168 8.58 -15.93 7.20
C ARG A 168 9.39 -15.53 8.44
N SER A 169 8.73 -15.19 9.55
CA SER A 169 9.39 -14.86 10.83
C SER A 169 9.99 -16.08 11.54
N GLY A 170 9.84 -17.28 10.99
CA GLY A 170 10.36 -18.53 11.56
C GLY A 170 9.39 -19.18 12.54
N GLU A 171 8.09 -18.95 12.40
CA GLU A 171 7.06 -19.75 13.08
C GLU A 171 7.17 -21.22 12.64
N LYS A 172 7.63 -22.08 13.56
CA LYS A 172 7.51 -23.52 13.38
C LYS A 172 6.04 -23.85 13.59
N LYS A 173 5.43 -24.58 12.66
CA LYS A 173 4.11 -25.18 12.89
C LYS A 173 4.16 -25.90 14.23
N GLU A 174 3.45 -25.38 15.23
CA GLU A 174 3.08 -26.22 16.36
C GLU A 174 2.27 -27.40 15.78
N PRO A 175 2.57 -28.64 16.16
CA PRO A 175 1.74 -29.76 15.74
C PRO A 175 0.32 -29.43 16.16
N ALA A 176 -0.61 -29.44 15.19
CA ALA A 176 -2.01 -29.26 15.47
C ALA A 176 -2.37 -30.13 16.66
N THR A 177 -2.71 -29.51 17.80
CA THR A 177 -3.29 -30.25 18.90
C THR A 177 -4.54 -30.88 18.31
N ALA A 178 -4.51 -32.20 18.20
CA ALA A 178 -5.60 -32.99 17.67
C ALA A 178 -6.78 -32.86 18.66
N SER A 179 -7.51 -31.75 18.56
CA SER A 179 -8.84 -31.65 19.12
C SER A 179 -9.79 -32.33 18.14
N SER A 180 -9.76 -33.68 18.18
CA SER A 180 -10.82 -34.50 17.60
C SER A 180 -12.01 -34.48 18.56
N TYR A 181 -12.85 -33.46 18.45
CA TYR A 181 -14.22 -33.43 18.96
C TYR A 181 -14.98 -32.57 17.94
N TRP A 182 -15.87 -33.08 17.08
CA TRP A 182 -16.98 -34.00 17.32
C TRP A 182 -17.39 -34.75 16.05
N GLY A 183 -17.77 -36.02 16.24
CA GLY A 183 -18.82 -36.71 15.49
C GLY A 183 -20.00 -36.96 16.42
#